data_AF-A0A2T9ZK98-F1
#
_entry.id   AF-A0A2T9ZK98-F1
#
_cell.length_a   1.000
_cell.length_b   1.000
_cell.length_c   1.000
_cell.angle_alpha   90.00
_cell.angle_beta   90.00
_cell.angle_gamma   90.00
#
_symmetry.space_group_name_H-M   'P 1'
#
loop_
_entity.id
_entity.type
_entity.pdbx_description
1 polymer ?
#
loop_
_entity_poly.entity_id
_entity_poly.type
_entity_poly.pdbx_seq_one_letter_code
_entity_poly.pdbx_strand_id
1 'polypeptide(L)'
;MTGKKYTPNGRFKTENKLLAGLQILNSVTAGLEEKLQDSVSLEKTKSSVHRILHSLYNLFRSLLFDITLMEVTDYSNACKMAADYVKSKLDQDFVPKIGIVCGSAMQAISDLIKEERKEILFAEIPSFVQNTVMKKSPSKLIFGIIEDTPVVALMNPCKYYEGYSLRDITIPIRVMNLLGVSIIIMTNASASINPEFKIGDIGIITDHISFPSISGLNPLIGPNYSTMGPRVLSLSDAYSFRLSKLAFKLWLESPELNKRKVNLKECTYFYSVGPTFETRAECEAIHTLGGDVLGCSMVPEVQVSRHCNLEVVCITLVTTTAYDYKKVSPKQAALREHSGASPTISDSYNSSDASEIHTNTRIGMSRPADVCTLVRLLIKEL
;
A
#
# COMPACT_ATOMS: atom_id res chain seq x y z
N MET A 1 -26.08 11.12 -20.18
CA MET A 1 -26.80 9.98 -19.55
C MET A 1 -26.33 9.87 -18.12
N THR A 2 -27.27 9.86 -17.18
CA THR A 2 -27.06 10.04 -15.74
C THR A 2 -26.26 8.89 -15.13
N GLY A 3 -24.99 9.15 -14.82
CA GLY A 3 -24.09 8.23 -14.14
C GLY A 3 -24.57 7.97 -12.71
N LYS A 4 -25.33 6.89 -12.50
CA LYS A 4 -25.44 6.29 -11.16
C LYS A 4 -24.04 5.85 -10.76
N LYS A 5 -23.47 6.50 -9.75
CA LYS A 5 -22.24 6.07 -9.07
C LYS A 5 -22.41 4.61 -8.64
N TYR A 6 -21.78 3.70 -9.35
CA TYR A 6 -21.62 2.30 -8.95
C TYR A 6 -20.73 2.29 -7.71
N THR A 7 -21.31 2.01 -6.54
CA THR A 7 -20.56 1.92 -5.29
C THR A 7 -20.14 0.47 -5.04
N PRO A 8 -18.91 0.22 -4.54
CA PRO A 8 -18.43 -1.14 -4.24
C PRO A 8 -19.38 -1.94 -3.32
N ASN A 9 -20.06 -1.26 -2.40
CA ASN A 9 -21.04 -1.85 -1.47
C ASN A 9 -22.30 -2.43 -2.15
N GLY A 10 -22.67 -1.95 -3.34
CA GLY A 10 -23.80 -2.50 -4.10
C GLY A 10 -23.49 -3.84 -4.76
N ARG A 11 -22.23 -4.05 -5.15
CA ARG A 11 -21.76 -5.22 -5.93
C ARG A 11 -21.42 -6.41 -5.03
N PHE A 12 -20.79 -6.17 -3.88
CA PHE A 12 -20.59 -7.18 -2.82
C PHE A 12 -21.92 -7.81 -2.37
N LYS A 13 -22.99 -7.01 -2.31
CA LYS A 13 -24.35 -7.50 -2.01
C LYS A 13 -24.91 -8.42 -3.10
N THR A 14 -24.53 -8.23 -4.36
CA THR A 14 -25.02 -9.05 -5.48
C THR A 14 -24.27 -10.38 -5.57
N GLU A 15 -22.96 -10.37 -5.42
CA GLU A 15 -22.14 -11.61 -5.36
C GLU A 15 -22.51 -12.47 -4.15
N ASN A 16 -22.67 -11.87 -2.98
CA ASN A 16 -23.12 -12.61 -1.79
C ASN A 16 -24.53 -13.19 -1.97
N LYS A 17 -25.42 -12.52 -2.69
CA LYS A 17 -26.76 -13.05 -3.03
C LYS A 17 -26.68 -14.22 -4.01
N LEU A 18 -25.75 -14.20 -4.96
CA LEU A 18 -25.51 -15.29 -5.92
C LEU A 18 -24.90 -16.52 -5.22
N LEU A 19 -23.91 -16.32 -4.36
CA LEU A 19 -23.32 -17.36 -3.51
C LEU A 19 -24.36 -17.99 -2.57
N ALA A 20 -25.20 -17.17 -1.93
CA ALA A 20 -26.32 -17.66 -1.13
C ALA A 20 -27.32 -18.46 -1.98
N GLY A 21 -27.62 -18.01 -3.21
CA GLY A 21 -28.46 -18.73 -4.16
C GLY A 21 -27.91 -20.13 -4.52
N LEU A 22 -26.60 -20.22 -4.75
CA LEU A 22 -25.90 -21.49 -4.99
C LEU A 22 -25.96 -22.43 -3.77
N GLN A 23 -25.79 -21.91 -2.56
CA GLN A 23 -25.91 -22.69 -1.33
C GLN A 23 -27.33 -23.23 -1.11
N ILE A 24 -28.35 -22.41 -1.37
CA ILE A 24 -29.76 -22.83 -1.31
C ILE A 24 -30.03 -23.94 -2.33
N LEU A 25 -29.55 -23.78 -3.57
CA LEU A 25 -29.68 -24.80 -4.61
C LEU A 25 -29.03 -26.13 -4.21
N ASN A 26 -27.82 -26.09 -3.63
CA ASN A 26 -27.14 -27.28 -3.14
C ASN A 26 -27.92 -27.96 -2.00
N SER A 27 -28.43 -27.17 -1.04
CA SER A 27 -29.24 -27.68 0.09
C SER A 27 -30.56 -28.30 -0.36
N VAL A 28 -31.26 -27.66 -1.31
CA VAL A 28 -32.48 -28.18 -1.92
C VAL A 28 -32.19 -29.47 -2.70
N THR A 29 -31.06 -29.54 -3.42
CA THR A 29 -30.63 -30.75 -4.13
C THR A 29 -30.40 -31.91 -3.16
N ALA A 30 -29.62 -31.69 -2.10
CA ALA A 30 -29.32 -32.71 -1.09
C ALA A 30 -30.59 -33.19 -0.35
N GLY A 31 -31.46 -32.26 0.08
CA GLY A 31 -32.70 -32.60 0.77
C GLY A 31 -33.73 -33.31 -0.12
N LEU A 32 -33.71 -33.07 -1.44
CA LEU A 32 -34.51 -33.82 -2.40
C LEU A 32 -33.94 -35.23 -2.59
N GLU A 33 -32.62 -35.40 -2.71
CA GLU A 33 -31.99 -36.72 -2.82
C GLU A 33 -32.30 -37.62 -1.62
N GLU A 34 -32.33 -37.07 -0.41
CA GLU A 34 -32.68 -37.78 0.84
C GLU A 34 -34.16 -38.22 0.87
N LYS A 35 -35.10 -37.30 0.58
CA LYS A 35 -36.55 -37.59 0.59
C LYS A 35 -37.01 -38.50 -0.54
N LEU A 36 -36.22 -38.62 -1.61
CA LEU A 36 -36.57 -39.39 -2.79
C LEU A 36 -36.10 -40.87 -2.68
N GLN A 37 -35.51 -41.33 -1.57
CA GLN A 37 -35.14 -42.75 -1.39
C GLN A 37 -36.33 -43.72 -1.24
N ASP A 38 -37.54 -43.23 -0.93
CA ASP A 38 -38.65 -44.08 -0.45
C ASP A 38 -39.76 -44.47 -1.46
N SER A 39 -39.60 -44.31 -2.78
CA SER A 39 -40.64 -44.80 -3.72
C SER A 39 -40.16 -45.13 -5.13
N VAL A 40 -40.84 -46.10 -5.76
CA VAL A 40 -40.49 -46.73 -7.06
C VAL A 40 -41.06 -45.95 -8.27
N SER A 41 -42.04 -45.06 -8.09
CA SER A 41 -42.56 -44.19 -9.17
C SER A 41 -41.71 -42.92 -9.42
N LEU A 42 -40.47 -42.92 -8.91
CA LEU A 42 -39.74 -41.70 -8.58
C LEU A 42 -38.49 -41.46 -9.46
N GLU A 43 -38.07 -42.43 -10.27
CA GLU A 43 -36.86 -42.28 -11.11
C GLU A 43 -36.99 -41.21 -12.20
N LYS A 44 -38.13 -41.13 -12.90
CA LYS A 44 -38.36 -40.07 -13.91
C LYS A 44 -38.44 -38.68 -13.28
N THR A 45 -39.03 -38.57 -12.09
CA THR A 45 -39.13 -37.33 -11.33
C THR A 45 -37.76 -36.93 -10.78
N LYS A 46 -36.98 -37.87 -10.21
CA LYS A 46 -35.58 -37.70 -9.80
C LYS A 46 -34.72 -37.19 -10.95
N SER A 47 -34.76 -37.85 -12.10
CA SER A 47 -33.98 -37.49 -13.28
C SER A 47 -34.33 -36.10 -13.82
N SER A 48 -35.60 -35.69 -13.73
CA SER A 48 -36.04 -34.37 -14.19
C SER A 48 -35.65 -33.27 -13.20
N VAL A 49 -35.81 -33.51 -11.90
CA VAL A 49 -35.39 -32.58 -10.83
C VAL A 49 -33.87 -32.40 -10.84
N HIS A 50 -33.10 -33.49 -10.94
CA HIS A 50 -31.64 -33.43 -11.01
C HIS A 50 -31.16 -32.67 -12.26
N ARG A 51 -31.79 -32.87 -13.43
CA ARG A 51 -31.48 -32.10 -14.64
C ARG A 51 -31.76 -30.60 -14.49
N ILE A 52 -32.85 -30.22 -13.81
CA ILE A 52 -33.19 -28.82 -13.54
C ILE A 52 -32.17 -28.19 -12.58
N LEU A 53 -31.85 -28.87 -11.48
CA LEU A 53 -30.88 -28.40 -10.49
C LEU A 53 -29.47 -28.28 -11.08
N HIS A 54 -29.04 -29.26 -11.89
CA HIS A 54 -27.77 -29.20 -12.60
C HIS A 54 -27.73 -28.06 -13.64
N SER A 55 -28.85 -27.83 -14.36
CA SER A 55 -28.96 -26.71 -15.30
C SER A 55 -28.91 -25.36 -14.58
N LEU A 56 -29.59 -25.23 -13.43
CA LEU A 56 -29.52 -24.03 -12.60
C LEU A 56 -28.11 -23.82 -12.05
N TYR A 57 -27.47 -24.86 -11.51
CA TYR A 57 -26.08 -24.79 -11.05
C TYR A 57 -25.14 -24.29 -12.15
N ASN A 58 -25.24 -24.86 -13.36
CA ASN A 58 -24.42 -24.44 -14.50
C ASN A 58 -24.72 -22.99 -14.92
N LEU A 59 -25.98 -22.56 -14.89
CA LEU A 59 -26.37 -21.18 -15.16
C LEU A 59 -25.79 -20.21 -14.12
N PHE A 60 -25.92 -20.52 -12.82
CA PHE A 60 -25.35 -19.71 -11.74
C PHE A 60 -23.82 -19.66 -11.81
N ARG A 61 -23.18 -20.80 -12.11
CA ARG A 61 -21.72 -20.88 -12.32
C ARG A 61 -21.28 -20.06 -13.52
N SER A 62 -21.99 -20.12 -14.64
CA SER A 62 -21.72 -19.31 -15.83
C SER A 62 -21.86 -17.82 -15.52
N LEU A 63 -22.95 -17.43 -14.84
CA LEU A 63 -23.18 -16.04 -14.47
C LEU A 63 -22.10 -15.51 -13.52
N LEU A 64 -21.66 -16.32 -12.55
CA LEU A 64 -20.56 -15.96 -11.65
C LEU A 64 -19.24 -15.82 -12.42
N PHE A 65 -18.97 -16.72 -13.37
CA PHE A 65 -17.81 -16.62 -14.26
C PHE A 65 -17.85 -15.35 -15.10
N ASP A 66 -19.01 -15.01 -15.68
CA ASP A 66 -19.19 -13.80 -16.48
C ASP A 66 -19.00 -12.53 -15.64
N ILE A 67 -19.55 -12.47 -14.43
CA ILE A 67 -19.35 -11.34 -13.49
C ILE A 67 -17.86 -11.18 -13.14
N THR A 68 -17.18 -12.30 -12.89
CA THR A 68 -15.74 -12.34 -12.57
C THR A 68 -14.90 -11.86 -13.77
N LEU A 69 -15.23 -12.34 -14.98
CA LEU A 69 -14.56 -11.95 -16.20
C LEU A 69 -14.81 -10.46 -16.51
N MET A 70 -16.03 -9.97 -16.29
CA MET A 70 -16.36 -8.56 -16.38
C MET A 70 -15.54 -7.73 -15.38
N GLU A 71 -15.36 -8.19 -14.14
CA GLU A 71 -14.55 -7.48 -13.13
C GLU A 71 -13.07 -7.37 -13.52
N VAL A 72 -12.46 -8.46 -14.01
CA VAL A 72 -11.09 -8.46 -14.55
C VAL A 72 -10.97 -7.46 -15.70
N THR A 73 -11.92 -7.56 -16.63
CA THR A 73 -11.96 -6.74 -17.83
C THR A 73 -12.14 -5.26 -17.47
N ASP A 74 -12.98 -4.96 -16.48
CA ASP A 74 -13.25 -3.60 -16.00
C ASP A 74 -12.01 -2.97 -15.34
N TYR A 75 -11.31 -3.67 -14.45
CA TYR A 75 -10.10 -3.13 -13.82
C TYR A 75 -8.91 -3.00 -14.79
N SER A 76 -8.69 -4.01 -15.64
CA SER A 76 -7.63 -3.91 -16.66
C SER A 76 -7.92 -2.78 -17.65
N ASN A 77 -9.19 -2.60 -18.03
CA ASN A 77 -9.61 -1.48 -18.87
C ASN A 77 -9.45 -0.15 -18.13
N ALA A 78 -9.77 -0.08 -16.83
CA ALA A 78 -9.56 1.12 -16.02
C ALA A 78 -8.09 1.54 -16.01
N CYS A 79 -7.16 0.60 -15.80
CA CYS A 79 -5.72 0.86 -15.85
C CYS A 79 -5.28 1.32 -17.24
N LYS A 80 -5.77 0.66 -18.30
CA LYS A 80 -5.44 0.99 -19.69
C LYS A 80 -5.96 2.37 -20.09
N MET A 81 -7.22 2.69 -19.78
CA MET A 81 -7.83 3.99 -20.04
C MET A 81 -7.08 5.11 -19.33
N ALA A 82 -6.69 4.89 -18.07
CA ALA A 82 -5.87 5.84 -17.32
C ALA A 82 -4.50 6.04 -17.97
N ALA A 83 -3.82 4.96 -18.37
CA ALA A 83 -2.53 5.03 -19.05
C ALA A 83 -2.61 5.71 -20.43
N ASP A 84 -3.62 5.37 -21.24
CA ASP A 84 -3.85 5.98 -22.56
C ASP A 84 -4.14 7.49 -22.41
N TYR A 85 -4.95 7.87 -21.41
CA TYR A 85 -5.19 9.27 -21.08
C TYR A 85 -3.88 9.99 -20.72
N VAL A 86 -3.11 9.44 -19.80
CA VAL A 86 -1.83 10.03 -19.38
C VAL A 86 -0.87 10.15 -20.57
N LYS A 87 -0.72 9.09 -21.38
CA LYS A 87 0.12 9.09 -22.57
C LYS A 87 -0.30 10.16 -23.57
N SER A 88 -1.60 10.43 -23.72
CA SER A 88 -2.10 11.51 -24.59
C SER A 88 -1.73 12.93 -24.14
N LYS A 89 -1.27 13.09 -22.90
CA LYS A 89 -0.82 14.38 -22.33
C LYS A 89 0.68 14.58 -22.37
N LEU A 90 1.44 13.56 -22.76
CA LEU A 90 2.89 13.55 -22.85
C LEU A 90 3.32 13.67 -24.31
N ASP A 91 4.56 14.10 -24.53
CA ASP A 91 5.15 14.10 -25.85
C ASP A 91 5.36 12.66 -26.34
N GLN A 92 5.25 12.44 -27.65
CA GLN A 92 5.19 11.11 -28.25
C GLN A 92 6.43 10.25 -27.92
N ASP A 93 7.60 10.89 -27.79
CA ASP A 93 8.88 10.23 -27.53
C ASP A 93 9.24 10.18 -26.04
N PHE A 94 8.41 10.75 -25.17
CA PHE A 94 8.65 10.75 -23.72
C PHE A 94 8.20 9.42 -23.10
N VAL A 95 9.18 8.60 -22.68
CA VAL A 95 8.94 7.32 -22.02
C VAL A 95 9.62 7.32 -20.64
N PRO A 96 8.86 7.42 -19.53
CA PRO A 96 9.45 7.42 -18.19
C PRO A 96 10.07 6.05 -17.88
N LYS A 97 11.33 6.04 -17.45
CA LYS A 97 12.06 4.82 -17.08
C LYS A 97 11.92 4.48 -15.60
N ILE A 98 11.87 5.52 -14.76
CA ILE A 98 11.83 5.39 -13.30
C ILE A 98 10.57 6.08 -12.76
N GLY A 99 9.80 5.34 -11.96
CA GLY A 99 8.69 5.87 -11.17
C GLY A 99 9.15 6.20 -9.75
N ILE A 100 8.69 7.32 -9.22
CA ILE A 100 9.05 7.79 -7.87
C ILE A 100 7.76 7.95 -7.08
N VAL A 101 7.61 7.23 -5.96
CA VAL A 101 6.46 7.41 -5.06
C VAL A 101 6.86 8.34 -3.93
N CYS A 102 6.32 9.55 -3.94
CA CYS A 102 6.60 10.60 -2.96
C CYS A 102 5.57 10.54 -1.83
N GLY A 103 5.89 9.79 -0.77
CA GLY A 103 5.06 9.67 0.42
C GLY A 103 5.02 10.94 1.28
N SER A 104 4.41 10.82 2.46
CA SER A 104 4.34 11.91 3.43
C SER A 104 5.74 12.45 3.78
N ALA A 105 5.87 13.78 3.88
CA ALA A 105 7.12 14.52 4.12
C ALA A 105 8.19 14.45 3.02
N MET A 106 7.94 13.77 1.90
CA MET A 106 8.90 13.58 0.80
C MET A 106 8.54 14.35 -0.47
N GLN A 107 7.69 15.39 -0.35
CA GLN A 107 7.20 16.16 -1.49
C GLN A 107 8.34 16.89 -2.24
N ALA A 108 9.41 17.26 -1.53
CA ALA A 108 10.57 17.97 -2.10
C ALA A 108 11.31 17.18 -3.20
N ILE A 109 11.13 15.85 -3.28
CA ILE A 109 11.72 15.04 -4.35
C ILE A 109 11.21 15.49 -5.72
N SER A 110 9.97 15.98 -5.81
CA SER A 110 9.43 16.50 -7.08
C SER A 110 10.10 17.78 -7.56
N ASP A 111 10.80 18.50 -6.69
CA ASP A 111 11.55 19.72 -7.04
C ASP A 111 12.87 19.38 -7.78
N LEU A 112 13.26 18.10 -7.80
CA LEU A 112 14.36 17.61 -8.65
C LEU A 112 13.99 17.64 -10.14
N ILE A 113 12.70 17.53 -10.47
CA ILE A 113 12.19 17.58 -11.85
C ILE A 113 12.07 19.05 -12.26
N LYS A 114 13.10 19.56 -12.92
CA LYS A 114 13.15 20.98 -13.35
C LYS A 114 12.84 21.16 -14.83
N GLU A 115 13.25 20.20 -15.65
CA GLU A 115 13.17 20.26 -17.11
C GLU A 115 12.04 19.37 -17.62
N GLU A 116 11.40 19.80 -18.73
CA GLU A 116 10.27 19.10 -19.37
C GLU A 116 9.14 18.75 -18.39
N ARG A 117 8.98 19.61 -17.39
CA ARG A 117 8.12 19.36 -16.24
C ARG A 117 6.65 19.42 -16.63
N LYS A 118 5.98 18.26 -16.66
CA LYS A 118 4.55 18.15 -16.94
C LYS A 118 3.81 17.61 -15.72
N GLU A 119 2.82 18.35 -15.24
CA GLU A 119 1.92 17.87 -14.18
C GLU A 119 0.58 17.42 -14.74
N ILE A 120 0.04 16.33 -14.20
CA ILE A 120 -1.32 15.85 -14.49
C ILE A 120 -2.00 15.56 -13.15
N LEU A 121 -3.10 16.26 -12.87
CA LEU A 121 -3.83 16.08 -11.63
C LEU A 121 -4.57 14.74 -11.62
N PHE A 122 -4.64 14.09 -10.46
CA PHE A 122 -5.41 12.86 -10.29
C PHE A 122 -6.87 13.04 -10.67
N ALA A 123 -7.44 14.23 -10.46
CA ALA A 123 -8.84 14.55 -10.79
C ALA A 123 -9.14 14.50 -12.30
N GLU A 124 -8.10 14.58 -13.14
CA GLU A 124 -8.22 14.54 -14.60
C GLU A 124 -8.08 13.12 -15.16
N ILE A 125 -7.41 12.23 -14.41
CA ILE A 125 -7.07 10.88 -14.86
C ILE A 125 -8.24 9.93 -14.56
N PRO A 126 -8.78 9.24 -15.59
CA PRO A 126 -9.82 8.24 -15.38
C PRO A 126 -9.42 7.21 -14.31
N SER A 127 -10.40 6.80 -13.49
CA SER A 127 -10.23 5.74 -12.47
C SER A 127 -9.30 6.05 -11.30
N PHE A 128 -8.65 7.22 -11.26
CA PHE A 128 -7.82 7.61 -10.12
C PHE A 128 -8.69 8.11 -8.95
N VAL A 129 -8.43 7.58 -7.75
CA VAL A 129 -9.04 8.05 -6.50
C VAL A 129 -8.30 9.27 -5.97
N GLN A 130 -9.02 10.18 -5.30
CA GLN A 130 -8.47 11.46 -4.83
C GLN A 130 -8.06 11.39 -3.36
N ASN A 131 -6.91 11.97 -3.02
CA ASN A 131 -6.51 12.05 -1.62
C ASN A 131 -7.43 13.05 -0.89
N THR A 132 -8.07 12.58 0.18
CA THR A 132 -9.08 13.33 0.94
C THR A 132 -8.47 14.07 2.14
N VAL A 133 -7.28 13.65 2.57
CA VAL A 133 -6.56 14.15 3.75
C VAL A 133 -5.76 15.42 3.41
N MET A 134 -5.02 15.39 2.30
CA MET A 134 -4.08 16.44 1.89
C MET A 134 -4.73 17.52 1.01
N LYS A 135 -5.75 18.20 1.55
CA LYS A 135 -6.54 19.19 0.77
C LYS A 135 -5.75 20.36 0.20
N LYS A 136 -4.60 20.71 0.80
CA LYS A 136 -3.75 21.84 0.36
C LYS A 136 -2.77 21.48 -0.77
N SER A 137 -2.53 20.19 -1.01
CA SER A 137 -1.55 19.73 -2.00
C SER A 137 -2.15 18.59 -2.82
N PRO A 138 -2.67 18.86 -4.03
CA PRO A 138 -3.41 17.88 -4.79
C PRO A 138 -2.53 16.68 -5.17
N SER A 139 -3.15 15.50 -5.21
CA SER A 139 -2.52 14.31 -5.79
C SER A 139 -2.33 14.51 -7.29
N LYS A 140 -1.14 14.17 -7.78
CA LYS A 140 -0.76 14.38 -9.18
C LYS A 140 0.37 13.47 -9.60
N LEU A 141 0.49 13.27 -10.91
CA LEU A 141 1.69 12.75 -11.55
C LEU A 141 2.51 13.94 -12.06
N ILE A 142 3.82 13.90 -11.86
CA ILE A 142 4.77 14.89 -12.38
C ILE A 142 5.80 14.16 -13.23
N PHE A 143 5.85 14.49 -14.51
CA PHE A 143 6.80 13.95 -15.49
C PHE A 143 7.90 14.97 -15.77
N GLY A 144 9.07 14.49 -16.15
CA GLY A 144 10.17 15.30 -16.65
C GLY A 144 11.50 14.56 -16.53
N ILE A 145 12.60 15.30 -16.51
CA ILE A 145 13.96 14.74 -16.49
C ILE A 145 14.64 15.00 -15.13
N ILE A 146 15.37 13.99 -14.62
CA ILE A 146 16.33 14.12 -13.51
C ILE A 146 17.64 13.46 -13.97
N GLU A 147 18.75 14.20 -13.98
CA GLU A 147 20.09 13.71 -14.38
C GLU A 147 20.05 12.91 -15.70
N ASP A 148 19.43 13.49 -16.74
CA ASP A 148 19.23 12.92 -18.08
C ASP A 148 18.28 11.70 -18.17
N THR A 149 17.67 11.29 -17.05
CA THR A 149 16.73 10.18 -17.00
C THR A 149 15.26 10.66 -16.99
N PRO A 150 14.42 10.18 -17.93
CA PRO A 150 12.98 10.42 -17.90
C PRO A 150 12.32 9.74 -16.70
N VAL A 151 11.59 10.50 -15.90
CA VAL A 151 10.94 10.03 -14.68
C VAL A 151 9.46 10.40 -14.61
N VAL A 152 8.74 9.70 -13.72
CA VAL A 152 7.40 10.10 -13.26
C VAL A 152 7.33 10.04 -11.74
N ALA A 153 7.01 11.15 -11.09
CA ALA A 153 6.76 11.23 -9.67
C ALA A 153 5.25 11.19 -9.34
N LEU A 154 4.87 10.24 -8.50
CA LEU A 154 3.56 10.11 -7.88
C LEU A 154 3.53 10.90 -6.57
N MET A 155 2.75 11.98 -6.57
CA MET A 155 2.62 12.89 -5.43
C MET A 155 1.36 12.60 -4.63
N ASN A 156 1.53 12.47 -3.31
CA ASN A 156 0.44 12.33 -2.34
C ASN A 156 -0.54 11.19 -2.71
N PRO A 157 -0.05 9.94 -2.87
CA PRO A 157 -0.93 8.80 -3.14
C PRO A 157 -1.96 8.62 -2.04
N CYS A 158 -3.10 8.02 -2.38
CA CYS A 158 -4.15 7.69 -1.42
C CYS A 158 -3.72 6.51 -0.54
N LYS A 159 -4.18 6.50 0.70
CA LYS A 159 -3.94 5.40 1.65
C LYS A 159 -5.23 4.64 1.92
N TYR A 160 -5.09 3.39 2.35
CA TYR A 160 -6.24 2.52 2.59
C TYR A 160 -7.23 3.07 3.62
N TYR A 161 -6.71 3.66 4.72
CA TYR A 161 -7.55 4.24 5.77
C TYR A 161 -8.41 5.43 5.30
N GLU A 162 -8.22 5.95 4.08
CA GLU A 162 -9.09 6.96 3.47
C GLU A 162 -10.43 6.36 2.95
N GLY A 163 -10.58 5.03 3.01
CA GLY A 163 -11.82 4.31 2.65
C GLY A 163 -11.86 3.79 1.22
N TYR A 164 -10.74 3.86 0.49
CA TYR A 164 -10.59 3.28 -0.84
C TYR A 164 -10.18 1.81 -0.78
N SER A 165 -10.44 1.05 -1.84
CA SER A 165 -9.92 -0.31 -1.93
C SER A 165 -8.41 -0.30 -2.22
N LEU A 166 -7.70 -1.36 -1.82
CA LEU A 166 -6.28 -1.50 -2.18
C LEU A 166 -6.06 -1.56 -3.69
N ARG A 167 -7.04 -2.05 -4.45
CA ARG A 167 -6.99 -2.04 -5.92
C ARG A 167 -7.02 -0.63 -6.48
N ASP A 168 -7.87 0.24 -5.94
CA ASP A 168 -8.01 1.62 -6.41
C ASP A 168 -6.75 2.45 -6.12
N ILE A 169 -6.21 2.37 -4.90
CA ILE A 169 -5.03 3.16 -4.51
C ILE A 169 -3.75 2.72 -5.24
N THR A 170 -3.72 1.50 -5.79
CA THR A 170 -2.56 0.95 -6.50
C THR A 170 -2.65 1.01 -8.03
N ILE A 171 -3.75 1.53 -8.60
CA ILE A 171 -3.86 1.80 -10.05
C ILE A 171 -2.68 2.65 -10.57
N PRO A 172 -2.20 3.70 -9.86
CA PRO A 172 -1.07 4.50 -10.34
C PRO A 172 0.18 3.68 -10.66
N ILE A 173 0.47 2.61 -9.89
CA ILE A 173 1.62 1.73 -10.13
C ILE A 173 1.41 0.92 -11.42
N ARG A 174 0.20 0.41 -11.65
CA ARG A 174 -0.14 -0.28 -12.91
C ARG A 174 -0.02 0.65 -14.11
N VAL A 175 -0.45 1.90 -13.96
CA VAL A 175 -0.29 2.93 -15.00
C VAL A 175 1.18 3.23 -15.27
N MET A 176 2.02 3.40 -14.25
CA MET A 176 3.47 3.59 -14.44
C MET A 176 4.09 2.44 -15.24
N ASN A 177 3.75 1.19 -14.92
CA ASN A 177 4.19 0.02 -15.68
C ASN A 177 3.75 0.09 -17.16
N LEU A 178 2.48 0.44 -17.42
CA LEU A 178 1.96 0.58 -18.79
C LEU A 178 2.60 1.73 -19.58
N LEU A 179 3.16 2.73 -18.89
CA LEU A 179 3.90 3.83 -19.50
C LEU A 179 5.37 3.50 -19.80
N GLY A 180 5.87 2.33 -19.38
CA GLY A 180 7.23 1.86 -19.65
C GLY A 180 8.20 1.97 -18.47
N VAL A 181 7.71 2.32 -17.28
CA VAL A 181 8.54 2.32 -16.06
C VAL A 181 9.00 0.90 -15.76
N SER A 182 10.28 0.74 -15.40
CA SER A 182 10.88 -0.55 -15.01
C SER A 182 11.39 -0.58 -13.57
N ILE A 183 11.65 0.59 -12.98
CA ILE A 183 12.17 0.76 -11.62
C ILE A 183 11.23 1.69 -10.83
N ILE A 184 10.90 1.32 -9.60
CA ILE A 184 10.17 2.17 -8.66
C ILE A 184 11.05 2.51 -7.46
N ILE A 185 11.23 3.81 -7.23
CA ILE A 185 11.82 4.37 -6.00
C ILE A 185 10.67 4.83 -5.12
N MET A 186 10.44 4.19 -3.98
CA MET A 186 9.40 4.61 -3.04
C MET A 186 10.01 5.31 -1.83
N THR A 187 9.38 6.40 -1.42
CA THR A 187 9.79 7.14 -0.23
C THR A 187 8.62 7.31 0.73
N ASN A 188 8.88 7.22 2.03
CA ASN A 188 7.87 7.55 3.05
C ASN A 188 8.50 8.15 4.31
N ALA A 189 7.62 8.61 5.19
CA ALA A 189 7.92 8.86 6.59
C ALA A 189 7.43 7.67 7.43
N SER A 190 8.19 7.30 8.45
CA SER A 190 7.87 6.20 9.36
C SER A 190 8.06 6.57 10.83
N ALA A 191 7.43 5.76 11.70
CA ALA A 191 7.74 5.71 13.11
C ALA A 191 8.82 4.65 13.36
N SER A 192 9.80 4.93 14.21
CA SER A 192 10.74 3.90 14.67
C SER A 192 10.10 3.03 15.75
N ILE A 193 10.26 1.71 15.58
CA ILE A 193 9.90 0.68 16.55
C ILE A 193 11.17 0.14 17.22
N ASN A 194 12.23 -0.07 16.43
CA ASN A 194 13.54 -0.46 16.93
C ASN A 194 14.21 0.73 17.66
N PRO A 195 14.56 0.59 18.96
CA PRO A 195 15.19 1.66 19.75
C PRO A 195 16.52 2.18 19.21
N GLU A 196 17.19 1.42 18.33
CA GLU A 196 18.42 1.87 17.69
C GLU A 196 18.16 2.97 16.64
N PHE A 197 16.95 3.08 16.11
CA PHE A 197 16.54 4.12 15.18
C PHE A 197 16.15 5.40 15.91
N LYS A 198 16.66 6.53 15.42
CA LYS A 198 16.40 7.86 15.95
C LYS A 198 15.65 8.71 14.94
N ILE A 199 14.95 9.73 15.42
CA ILE A 199 14.31 10.71 14.55
C ILE A 199 15.37 11.40 13.69
N GLY A 200 15.14 11.39 12.37
CA GLY A 200 16.08 11.87 11.36
C GLY A 200 16.95 10.77 10.73
N ASP A 201 16.95 9.54 11.26
CA ASP A 201 17.60 8.42 10.58
C ASP A 201 16.88 8.10 9.27
N ILE A 202 17.68 7.71 8.27
CA ILE A 202 17.20 7.27 6.96
C ILE A 202 17.45 5.76 6.86
N GLY A 203 16.46 5.01 6.42
CA GLY A 203 16.52 3.57 6.22
C GLY A 203 16.31 3.18 4.76
N ILE A 204 17.09 2.21 4.28
CA ILE A 204 16.76 1.40 3.11
C ILE A 204 15.95 0.21 3.60
N ILE A 205 14.71 0.11 3.13
CA ILE A 205 13.84 -1.02 3.47
C ILE A 205 14.25 -2.21 2.62
N THR A 206 14.68 -3.28 3.28
CA THR A 206 15.12 -4.53 2.63
C THR A 206 14.13 -5.67 2.81
N ASP A 207 13.19 -5.55 3.75
CA ASP A 207 12.06 -6.46 3.89
C ASP A 207 10.83 -5.78 4.51
N HIS A 208 9.67 -6.44 4.48
CA HIS A 208 8.47 -5.98 5.18
C HIS A 208 7.70 -7.09 5.88
N ILE A 209 6.99 -6.69 6.94
CA ILE A 209 5.97 -7.51 7.59
C ILE A 209 4.61 -6.85 7.32
N SER A 210 3.70 -7.61 6.71
CA SER A 210 2.37 -7.13 6.31
C SER A 210 1.26 -7.97 6.94
N PHE A 211 0.89 -7.63 8.17
CA PHE A 211 -0.27 -8.23 8.84
C PHE A 211 -1.56 -8.11 8.06
N PRO A 212 -1.87 -6.93 7.46
CA PRO A 212 -3.05 -6.80 6.61
C PRO A 212 -3.07 -7.85 5.50
N SER A 213 -1.94 -8.06 4.81
CA SER A 213 -1.83 -9.05 3.75
C SER A 213 -2.02 -10.47 4.24
N ILE A 214 -1.38 -10.82 5.37
CA ILE A 214 -1.51 -12.13 5.99
C ILE A 214 -2.97 -12.41 6.38
N SER A 215 -3.70 -11.38 6.81
CA SER A 215 -5.13 -11.46 7.15
C SER A 215 -6.10 -11.31 5.96
N GLY A 216 -5.60 -11.30 4.72
CA GLY A 216 -6.41 -11.27 3.51
C GLY A 216 -6.68 -9.89 2.91
N LEU A 217 -6.16 -8.81 3.50
CA LEU A 217 -6.19 -7.47 2.91
C LEU A 217 -4.93 -7.23 2.05
N ASN A 218 -5.00 -7.68 0.80
CA ASN A 218 -3.91 -7.60 -0.17
C ASN A 218 -4.44 -7.14 -1.55
N PRO A 219 -3.73 -6.26 -2.29
CA PRO A 219 -4.20 -5.70 -3.57
C PRO A 219 -4.36 -6.74 -4.68
N LEU A 220 -3.74 -7.92 -4.54
CA LEU A 220 -3.77 -9.02 -5.50
C LEU A 220 -4.90 -10.03 -5.24
N ILE A 221 -5.74 -9.79 -4.21
CA ILE A 221 -6.92 -10.61 -3.92
C ILE A 221 -7.97 -10.45 -5.02
N GLY A 222 -8.67 -11.55 -5.31
CA GLY A 222 -9.66 -11.70 -6.38
C GLY A 222 -9.02 -12.15 -7.70
N PRO A 223 -9.65 -11.91 -8.85
CA PRO A 223 -9.16 -12.41 -10.14
C PRO A 223 -7.78 -11.85 -10.54
N ASN A 224 -6.96 -12.68 -11.18
CA ASN A 224 -5.60 -12.29 -11.57
C ASN A 224 -5.56 -11.56 -12.91
N TYR A 225 -4.68 -10.55 -13.00
CA TYR A 225 -4.37 -9.86 -14.25
C TYR A 225 -3.13 -10.49 -14.88
N SER A 226 -3.31 -11.62 -15.57
CA SER A 226 -2.20 -12.43 -16.09
C SER A 226 -1.30 -11.71 -17.10
N THR A 227 -1.80 -10.66 -17.76
CA THR A 227 -1.01 -9.80 -18.65
C THR A 227 -0.05 -8.88 -17.91
N MET A 228 -0.26 -8.66 -16.61
CA MET A 228 0.55 -7.79 -15.76
C MET A 228 1.31 -8.55 -14.67
N GLY A 229 1.20 -9.87 -14.58
CA GLY A 229 1.95 -10.65 -13.61
C GLY A 229 1.35 -12.00 -13.21
N PRO A 230 2.09 -12.77 -12.39
CA PRO A 230 1.74 -14.13 -12.04
C PRO A 230 0.61 -14.20 -11.00
N ARG A 231 -0.18 -15.27 -11.06
CA ARG A 231 -1.24 -15.53 -10.07
C ARG A 231 -0.70 -15.68 -8.65
N VAL A 232 0.42 -16.37 -8.52
CA VAL A 232 1.13 -16.60 -7.26
C VAL A 232 2.47 -15.91 -7.39
N LEU A 233 2.64 -14.85 -6.61
CA LEU A 233 3.83 -14.00 -6.63
C LEU A 233 4.69 -14.33 -5.40
N SER A 234 5.98 -14.62 -5.61
CA SER A 234 6.95 -14.60 -4.51
C SER A 234 7.32 -13.15 -4.18
N LEU A 235 7.41 -12.86 -2.88
CA LEU A 235 7.90 -11.56 -2.36
C LEU A 235 9.23 -11.71 -1.61
N SER A 236 9.88 -12.88 -1.68
CA SER A 236 11.19 -13.12 -1.04
C SER A 236 12.30 -12.18 -1.55
N ASP A 237 12.11 -11.61 -2.74
CA ASP A 237 12.98 -10.63 -3.39
C ASP A 237 12.21 -9.34 -3.72
N ALA A 238 11.23 -8.97 -2.87
CA ALA A 238 10.38 -7.81 -3.11
C ALA A 238 11.15 -6.49 -3.18
N TYR A 239 12.32 -6.43 -2.55
CA TYR A 239 13.23 -5.29 -2.57
C TYR A 239 14.50 -5.67 -3.32
N SER A 240 14.85 -4.91 -4.36
CA SER A 240 15.98 -5.25 -5.23
C SER A 240 17.29 -5.13 -4.47
N PHE A 241 17.96 -6.26 -4.24
CA PHE A 241 19.29 -6.31 -3.62
C PHE A 241 20.28 -5.39 -4.34
N ARG A 242 20.24 -5.35 -5.68
CA ARG A 242 21.11 -4.50 -6.49
C ARG A 242 20.86 -3.02 -6.20
N LEU A 243 19.60 -2.58 -6.17
CA LEU A 243 19.25 -1.18 -5.92
C LEU A 243 19.53 -0.77 -4.47
N SER A 244 19.23 -1.64 -3.50
CA SER A 244 19.54 -1.39 -2.09
C SER A 244 21.06 -1.27 -1.86
N LYS A 245 21.85 -2.19 -2.43
CA LYS A 245 23.31 -2.12 -2.40
C LYS A 245 23.83 -0.84 -3.05
N LEU A 246 23.25 -0.45 -4.19
CA LEU A 246 23.62 0.79 -4.86
C LEU A 246 23.35 2.02 -3.98
N ALA A 247 22.20 2.07 -3.31
CA ALA A 247 21.87 3.15 -2.38
C ALA A 247 22.91 3.29 -1.25
N PHE A 248 23.30 2.17 -0.62
CA PHE A 248 24.37 2.17 0.38
C PHE A 248 25.72 2.62 -0.18
N LYS A 249 26.10 2.13 -1.36
CA LYS A 249 27.34 2.53 -2.03
C LYS A 249 27.36 4.04 -2.26
N LEU A 250 26.31 4.60 -2.88
CA LEU A 250 26.20 6.03 -3.17
C LEU A 250 26.20 6.88 -1.90
N TRP A 251 25.57 6.39 -0.82
CA TRP A 251 25.63 7.06 0.48
C TRP A 251 27.05 7.15 1.00
N LEU A 252 27.77 6.02 1.03
CA LEU A 252 29.15 5.94 1.54
C LEU A 252 30.15 6.75 0.71
N GLU A 253 29.93 6.84 -0.60
CA GLU A 253 30.83 7.55 -1.52
C GLU A 253 30.53 9.06 -1.60
N SER A 254 29.32 9.50 -1.23
CA SER A 254 28.89 10.89 -1.38
C SER A 254 29.47 11.82 -0.29
N PRO A 255 30.32 12.81 -0.64
CA PRO A 255 30.81 13.78 0.32
C PRO A 255 29.72 14.69 0.89
N GLU A 256 28.63 14.90 0.15
CA GLU A 256 27.48 15.72 0.58
C GLU A 256 26.71 15.03 1.72
N LEU A 257 26.50 13.72 1.60
CA LEU A 257 25.81 12.91 2.60
C LEU A 257 26.71 12.60 3.81
N ASN A 258 27.99 12.32 3.58
CA ASN A 258 28.94 12.00 4.65
C ASN A 258 29.18 13.14 5.65
N LYS A 259 29.02 14.41 5.24
CA LYS A 259 29.15 15.57 6.15
C LYS A 259 28.06 15.64 7.22
N ARG A 260 26.95 14.91 7.05
CA ARG A 260 25.72 15.07 7.81
C ARG A 260 25.68 14.32 9.15
N LYS A 261 26.71 13.52 9.46
CA LYS A 261 26.82 12.67 10.68
C LYS A 261 25.57 11.82 10.96
N VAL A 262 24.88 11.38 9.91
CA VAL A 262 23.75 10.43 9.98
C VAL A 262 24.17 9.18 9.22
N ASN A 263 23.77 8.03 9.74
CA ASN A 263 24.02 6.76 9.07
C ASN A 263 22.77 6.37 8.27
N LEU A 264 22.98 5.91 7.04
CA LEU A 264 21.96 5.16 6.31
C LEU A 264 21.90 3.76 6.91
N LYS A 265 20.70 3.32 7.27
CA LYS A 265 20.47 2.02 7.91
C LYS A 265 19.74 1.08 6.98
N GLU A 266 19.86 -0.21 7.25
CA GLU A 266 18.99 -1.24 6.70
C GLU A 266 17.82 -1.47 7.67
N CYS A 267 16.60 -1.69 7.16
CA CYS A 267 15.44 -1.92 8.03
C CYS A 267 14.35 -2.83 7.44
N THR A 268 13.61 -3.49 8.35
CA THR A 268 12.36 -4.18 8.08
C THR A 268 11.18 -3.25 8.34
N TYR A 269 10.34 -3.02 7.33
CA TYR A 269 9.16 -2.17 7.43
C TYR A 269 7.92 -2.93 7.87
N PHE A 270 7.29 -2.52 8.96
CA PHE A 270 6.00 -3.05 9.38
C PHE A 270 4.86 -2.21 8.80
N TYR A 271 3.97 -2.86 8.05
CA TYR A 271 2.78 -2.21 7.49
C TYR A 271 1.55 -2.44 8.38
N SER A 272 1.02 -1.34 8.93
CA SER A 272 -0.29 -1.28 9.57
C SER A 272 -1.30 -0.56 8.67
N VAL A 273 -2.60 -0.81 8.86
CA VAL A 273 -3.62 -0.12 8.05
C VAL A 273 -3.89 1.32 8.50
N GLY A 274 -3.67 1.65 9.77
CA GLY A 274 -4.14 2.89 10.39
C GLY A 274 -5.68 2.97 10.50
N PRO A 275 -6.28 4.14 10.80
CA PRO A 275 -5.63 5.44 10.97
C PRO A 275 -5.16 5.72 12.42
N THR A 276 -5.41 4.82 13.36
CA THR A 276 -4.91 4.94 14.73
C THR A 276 -3.41 4.73 14.77
N PHE A 277 -2.71 5.48 15.63
CA PHE A 277 -1.38 5.07 16.05
C PHE A 277 -1.47 3.81 16.91
N GLU A 278 -0.39 3.04 16.90
CA GLU A 278 -0.27 1.79 17.62
C GLU A 278 -0.25 2.03 19.13
N THR A 279 -0.92 1.14 19.86
CA THR A 279 -0.78 1.01 21.31
C THR A 279 0.62 0.50 21.67
N ARG A 280 1.03 0.71 22.93
CA ARG A 280 2.33 0.21 23.40
C ARG A 280 2.50 -1.31 23.21
N ALA A 281 1.43 -2.07 23.45
CA ALA A 281 1.45 -3.53 23.28
C ALA A 281 1.60 -3.93 21.81
N GLU A 282 0.96 -3.19 20.88
CA GLU A 282 1.16 -3.39 19.45
C GLU A 282 2.60 -3.04 19.04
N CYS A 283 3.17 -1.93 19.50
CA CYS A 283 4.57 -1.58 19.25
C CYS A 283 5.54 -2.66 19.78
N GLU A 284 5.34 -3.16 21.01
CA GLU A 284 6.13 -4.25 21.58
C GLU A 284 6.00 -5.54 20.75
N ALA A 285 4.79 -5.88 20.31
CA ALA A 285 4.56 -7.04 19.45
C ALA A 285 5.28 -6.88 18.10
N ILE A 286 5.16 -5.71 17.46
CA ILE A 286 5.82 -5.42 16.18
C ILE A 286 7.34 -5.52 16.31
N HIS A 287 7.91 -4.96 17.38
CA HIS A 287 9.34 -5.07 17.65
C HIS A 287 9.77 -6.52 17.82
N THR A 288 9.01 -7.28 18.60
CA THR A 288 9.27 -8.71 18.85
C THR A 288 9.21 -9.53 17.56
N LEU A 289 8.37 -9.14 16.61
CA LEU A 289 8.25 -9.78 15.30
C LEU A 289 9.35 -9.37 14.32
N GLY A 290 10.25 -8.46 14.69
CA GLY A 290 11.36 -8.00 13.87
C GLY A 290 11.07 -6.74 13.04
N GLY A 291 10.01 -5.99 13.33
CA GLY A 291 9.76 -4.69 12.70
C GLY A 291 10.71 -3.61 13.26
N ASP A 292 11.43 -2.92 12.36
CA ASP A 292 12.32 -1.82 12.74
C ASP A 292 11.62 -0.47 12.71
N VAL A 293 10.84 -0.27 11.66
CA VAL A 293 10.08 0.96 11.40
C VAL A 293 8.67 0.59 10.99
N LEU A 294 7.72 1.50 11.19
CA LEU A 294 6.32 1.27 10.93
C LEU A 294 5.68 2.42 10.15
N GLY A 295 4.74 2.08 9.26
CA GLY A 295 3.78 3.04 8.75
C GLY A 295 2.61 2.40 8.01
N CYS A 296 1.85 3.25 7.33
CA CYS A 296 0.51 2.96 6.83
C CYS A 296 0.36 3.02 5.30
N SER A 297 1.46 2.85 4.57
CA SER A 297 1.48 2.92 3.10
C SER A 297 2.56 2.00 2.53
N MET A 298 2.87 2.16 1.24
CA MET A 298 4.01 1.55 0.53
C MET A 298 3.85 0.06 0.23
N VAL A 299 3.51 -0.79 1.21
CA VAL A 299 3.48 -2.25 0.98
C VAL A 299 2.49 -2.67 -0.13
N PRO A 300 1.25 -2.14 -0.21
CA PRO A 300 0.37 -2.43 -1.34
C PRO A 300 1.00 -2.04 -2.69
N GLU A 301 1.67 -0.90 -2.77
CA GLU A 301 2.38 -0.43 -3.95
C GLU A 301 3.57 -1.34 -4.30
N VAL A 302 4.34 -1.82 -3.30
CA VAL A 302 5.44 -2.79 -3.49
C VAL A 302 4.90 -4.09 -4.08
N GLN A 303 3.83 -4.63 -3.51
CA GLN A 303 3.21 -5.87 -3.98
C GLN A 303 2.73 -5.77 -5.43
N VAL A 304 2.12 -4.64 -5.79
CA VAL A 304 1.68 -4.38 -7.16
C VAL A 304 2.85 -4.13 -8.11
N SER A 305 3.91 -3.44 -7.66
CA SER A 305 5.13 -3.22 -8.43
C SER A 305 5.81 -4.54 -8.77
N ARG A 306 5.97 -5.43 -7.78
CA ARG A 306 6.57 -6.75 -7.98
C ARG A 306 5.69 -7.66 -8.82
N HIS A 307 4.37 -7.58 -8.68
CA HIS A 307 3.47 -8.27 -9.60
C HIS A 307 3.70 -7.82 -11.05
N CYS A 308 3.87 -6.51 -11.29
CA CYS A 308 4.27 -5.93 -12.59
C CYS A 308 5.71 -6.27 -13.03
N ASN A 309 6.46 -7.05 -12.26
CA ASN A 309 7.88 -7.32 -12.50
C ASN A 309 8.77 -6.06 -12.50
N LEU A 310 8.38 -5.00 -11.77
CA LEU A 310 9.20 -3.81 -11.57
C LEU A 310 10.25 -4.06 -10.50
N GLU A 311 11.46 -3.56 -10.67
CA GLU A 311 12.45 -3.50 -9.59
C GLU A 311 12.07 -2.40 -8.59
N VAL A 312 12.22 -2.66 -7.29
CA VAL A 312 11.80 -1.74 -6.24
C VAL A 312 12.94 -1.43 -5.28
N VAL A 313 13.10 -0.16 -4.94
CA VAL A 313 13.90 0.30 -3.80
C VAL A 313 13.06 1.25 -2.95
N CYS A 314 13.10 1.06 -1.64
CA CYS A 314 12.27 1.79 -0.69
C CYS A 314 13.15 2.50 0.33
N ILE A 315 12.92 3.80 0.49
CA ILE A 315 13.67 4.67 1.39
C ILE A 315 12.67 5.24 2.41
N THR A 316 13.01 5.16 3.68
CA THR A 316 12.17 5.70 4.76
C THR A 316 12.93 6.73 5.57
N LEU A 317 12.25 7.80 5.96
CA LEU A 317 12.74 8.75 6.94
C LEU A 317 12.00 8.52 8.25
N VAL A 318 12.75 8.29 9.34
CA VAL A 318 12.17 8.19 10.67
C VAL A 318 11.81 9.60 11.14
N THR A 319 10.51 9.90 11.21
CA THR A 319 10.01 11.23 11.62
C THR A 319 9.48 11.26 13.05
N THR A 320 9.21 10.09 13.62
CA THR A 320 8.71 9.94 14.99
C THR A 320 9.22 8.64 15.60
N THR A 321 9.09 8.50 16.91
CA THR A 321 9.29 7.25 17.66
C THR A 321 7.93 6.71 18.05
N ALA A 322 7.72 5.39 17.91
CA ALA A 322 6.53 4.75 18.45
C ALA A 322 6.69 4.41 19.95
N TYR A 323 7.93 4.41 20.45
CA TYR A 323 8.31 3.85 21.75
C TYR A 323 8.61 4.86 22.86
N ASP A 324 8.44 6.17 22.69
CA ASP A 324 8.85 7.14 23.74
C ASP A 324 7.87 7.29 24.91
N TYR A 325 7.25 6.19 25.33
CA TYR A 325 6.25 6.17 26.38
C TYR A 325 6.67 5.23 27.50
N LYS A 326 7.34 5.75 28.53
CA LYS A 326 7.59 5.00 29.78
C LYS A 326 6.28 4.37 30.28
N LYS A 327 6.27 3.04 30.40
CA LYS A 327 5.09 2.31 30.90
C LYS A 327 4.92 2.53 32.39
N VAL A 328 4.09 3.49 32.74
CA VAL A 328 3.65 3.72 34.12
C VAL A 328 2.66 2.61 34.49
N SER A 329 2.92 1.88 35.57
CA SER A 329 2.01 0.86 36.06
C SER A 329 0.97 1.47 36.98
N PRO A 330 -0.34 1.43 36.66
CA PRO A 330 -1.39 1.94 37.55
C PRO A 330 -1.37 1.23 38.91
N LYS A 331 -1.02 -0.06 38.93
CA LYS A 331 -0.84 -0.83 40.17
C LYS A 331 0.30 -0.26 41.03
N GLN A 332 1.44 0.04 40.42
CA GLN A 332 2.57 0.61 41.17
C GLN A 332 2.26 2.03 41.65
N ALA A 333 1.59 2.85 40.83
CA ALA A 333 1.14 4.18 41.23
C ALA A 333 0.19 4.09 42.45
N ALA A 334 -0.83 3.21 42.40
CA ALA A 334 -1.75 3.00 43.51
C ALA A 334 -1.05 2.49 44.79
N LEU A 335 -0.07 1.59 44.67
CA LEU A 335 0.72 1.11 45.82
C LEU A 335 1.56 2.22 46.45
N ARG A 336 2.12 3.14 45.65
CA ARG A 336 2.87 4.31 46.15
C ARG A 336 1.95 5.29 46.87
N GLU A 337 0.80 5.61 46.27
CA GLU A 337 -0.21 6.48 46.88
C GLU A 337 -0.72 5.91 48.20
N HIS A 338 -1.02 4.60 48.24
CA HIS A 338 -1.42 3.92 49.47
C HIS A 338 -0.33 3.95 50.56
N SER A 339 0.94 3.95 50.17
CA SER A 339 2.09 4.02 51.09
C SER A 339 2.40 5.46 51.56
N GLY A 340 1.59 6.45 51.17
CA GLY A 340 1.76 7.86 51.54
C GLY A 340 2.85 8.60 50.74
N ALA A 341 3.36 8.01 49.65
CA ALA A 341 4.32 8.68 48.78
C ALA A 341 3.61 9.75 47.93
N SER A 342 4.26 10.90 47.72
CA SER A 342 3.74 11.94 46.84
C SER A 342 3.69 11.48 45.37
N PRO A 343 2.69 11.92 44.57
CA PRO A 343 2.65 11.65 43.14
C PRO A 343 3.91 12.17 42.44
N THR A 344 4.49 11.36 41.56
CA THR A 344 5.62 11.78 40.71
C THR A 344 5.11 12.37 39.40
N ILE A 345 5.92 13.21 38.73
CA ILE A 345 5.60 13.76 37.39
C ILE A 345 5.32 12.63 36.39
N SER A 346 5.99 11.47 36.55
CA SER A 346 5.74 10.27 35.75
C SER A 346 4.39 9.60 35.98
N ASP A 347 3.66 9.93 37.05
CA ASP A 347 2.32 9.38 37.30
C ASP A 347 1.22 10.14 36.52
N SER A 348 1.57 11.29 35.91
CA SER A 348 0.67 12.04 35.04
C SER A 348 0.68 11.47 33.63
N TYR A 349 -0.50 11.05 33.15
CA TYR A 349 -0.76 10.45 31.84
C TYR A 349 -0.56 11.41 30.65
N ASN A 350 -0.10 12.65 30.88
CA ASN A 350 -0.11 13.67 29.85
C ASN A 350 1.09 13.54 28.92
N SER A 351 0.74 13.25 27.67
CA SER A 351 1.46 13.48 26.42
C SER A 351 2.81 14.16 26.59
N SER A 352 3.87 13.46 26.15
CA SER A 352 5.00 14.02 25.42
C SER A 352 4.99 15.55 25.38
N ASP A 353 5.89 16.14 26.16
CA ASP A 353 6.07 17.58 26.27
C ASP A 353 6.01 18.19 24.86
N ALA A 354 5.05 19.08 24.60
CA ALA A 354 4.84 19.62 23.24
C ALA A 354 6.10 20.29 22.68
N SER A 355 7.01 20.72 23.57
CA SER A 355 8.34 21.23 23.26
C SER A 355 9.26 20.18 22.60
N GLU A 356 9.17 18.92 23.00
CA GLU A 356 10.01 17.80 22.54
C GLU A 356 9.54 17.29 21.17
N ILE A 357 8.21 17.23 20.96
CA ILE A 357 7.60 17.00 19.64
C ILE A 357 8.04 18.09 18.65
N HIS A 358 8.00 19.37 19.04
CA HIS A 358 8.40 20.48 18.16
C HIS A 358 9.90 20.47 17.82
N THR A 359 10.76 20.05 18.74
CA THR A 359 12.22 19.97 18.52
C THR A 359 12.60 18.79 17.63
N ASN A 360 11.99 17.63 17.86
CA ASN A 360 12.17 16.43 17.03
C ASN A 360 11.61 16.62 15.61
N THR A 361 10.51 17.36 15.47
CA THR A 361 9.95 17.73 14.16
C THR A 361 10.94 18.58 13.34
N ARG A 362 11.65 19.54 13.97
CA ARG A 362 12.66 20.36 13.25
C ARG A 362 13.86 19.55 12.76
N ILE A 363 14.34 18.58 13.56
CA ILE A 363 15.45 17.70 13.17
C ILE A 363 15.01 16.78 12.03
N GLY A 364 13.85 16.13 12.16
CA GLY A 364 13.28 15.28 11.10
C GLY A 364 13.05 16.04 9.80
N MET A 365 12.55 17.27 9.86
CA MET A 365 12.29 18.10 8.67
C MET A 365 13.54 18.67 8.00
N SER A 366 14.72 18.51 8.59
CA SER A 366 16.00 18.89 7.93
C SER A 366 16.55 17.81 7.00
N ARG A 367 16.02 16.59 7.08
CA ARG A 367 16.52 15.38 6.40
C ARG A 367 15.88 15.02 5.05
N PRO A 368 14.70 15.54 4.65
CA PRO A 368 14.20 15.31 3.30
C PRO A 368 15.21 15.70 2.20
N ALA A 369 16.07 16.69 2.44
CA ALA A 369 17.14 17.06 1.52
C ALA A 369 18.19 15.95 1.31
N ASP A 370 18.51 15.19 2.36
CA ASP A 370 19.44 14.06 2.29
C ASP A 370 18.80 12.91 1.50
N VAL A 371 17.50 12.64 1.69
CA VAL A 371 16.72 11.68 0.87
C VAL A 371 16.67 12.13 -0.59
N CYS A 372 16.39 13.41 -0.86
CA CYS A 372 16.38 13.94 -2.24
C CYS A 372 17.75 13.77 -2.92
N THR A 373 18.83 14.02 -2.17
CA THR A 373 20.19 13.84 -2.67
C THR A 373 20.45 12.37 -3.03
N LEU A 374 20.09 11.43 -2.16
CA LEU A 374 20.23 10.00 -2.44
C LEU A 374 19.39 9.55 -3.63
N VAL A 375 18.14 10.02 -3.75
CA VAL A 375 17.26 9.71 -4.89
C VAL A 375 17.84 10.24 -6.20
N ARG A 376 18.36 11.48 -6.22
CA ARG A 376 19.04 12.06 -7.38
C ARG A 376 20.25 11.22 -7.80
N LEU A 377 21.09 10.82 -6.84
CA LEU A 377 22.27 9.98 -7.12
C LEU A 377 21.88 8.59 -7.64
N LEU A 378 20.82 7.98 -7.11
CA LEU A 378 20.28 6.72 -7.61
C LEU A 378 19.84 6.85 -9.07
N ILE A 379 19.06 7.89 -9.38
CA ILE A 379 18.55 8.12 -10.74
C ILE A 379 19.68 8.38 -11.72
N LYS A 380 20.73 9.09 -11.31
CA LYS A 380 21.90 9.36 -12.14
C LYS A 380 22.65 8.09 -12.57
N GLU A 381 22.73 7.11 -11.69
CA GLU A 381 23.50 5.87 -11.92
C GLU A 381 22.67 4.80 -12.67
N LEU A 382 21.34 4.93 -12.68
CA LEU A 382 20.39 4.02 -13.32
C LEU A 382 20.01 4.49 -14.73
#